data_AF-A0A546XJ61-F1
#
_entry.id   AF-A0A546XJ61-F1
#
_cell.length_a   1.000
_cell.length_b   1.000
_cell.length_c   1.000
_cell.angle_alpha   90.00
_cell.angle_beta   90.00
_cell.angle_gamma   90.00
#
_symmetry.space_group_name_H-M   'P 1'
#
loop_
_entity.id
_entity.type
_entity.pdbx_description
1 polymer ?
#
loop_
_entity_poly.entity_id
_entity_poly.type
_entity_poly.pdbx_seq_one_letter_code
_entity_poly.pdbx_strand_id
1 'polypeptide(L)'
;MNPSSAIRKVFQGVASRQQMYRMFDRHAQRPNRWEDDAAPLYAGEWFEIADTEHDYMFEILPPLWIRGSMFAMREFLTGSVTSVFFALRIDGVIRHFHGYCDLSDRQAVERMRVEIIERESRPVRAMSREERLEHIWSMTADDYRGYAGERWPEESRGKRTIMLYGGQTGSTLKLLDDLSDDEIAAKLPVQLRHLPSPIAA
;
A
#
# COMPACT_ATOMS: atom_id res chain seq x y z
N MET A 1 -4.63 -3.18 23.45
CA MET A 1 -5.10 -2.47 22.24
C MET A 1 -3.98 -2.55 21.23
N ASN A 2 -4.11 -3.39 20.20
CA ASN A 2 -3.24 -3.24 19.03
C ASN A 2 -3.53 -1.84 18.48
N PRO A 3 -2.52 -0.96 18.31
CA PRO A 3 -2.76 0.29 17.64
C PRO A 3 -3.36 -0.06 16.27
N SER A 4 -4.52 0.51 15.96
CA SER A 4 -5.09 0.38 14.62
C SER A 4 -3.99 0.76 13.64
N SER A 5 -3.58 -0.19 12.79
CA SER A 5 -2.59 0.09 11.75
C SER A 5 -3.08 1.31 10.96
N ALA A 6 -2.24 2.33 10.85
CA ALA A 6 -2.64 3.60 10.24
C ALA A 6 -3.12 3.33 8.81
N ILE A 7 -4.28 3.90 8.48
CA ILE A 7 -4.81 3.82 7.10
C ILE A 7 -3.82 4.56 6.21
N ARG A 8 -3.32 3.89 5.17
CA ARG A 8 -2.22 4.40 4.35
C ARG A 8 -2.36 3.99 2.89
N LYS A 9 -2.09 4.96 2.02
CA LYS A 9 -2.01 4.73 0.57
C LYS A 9 -0.69 4.05 0.26
N VAL A 10 -0.73 2.83 -0.29
CA VAL A 10 0.47 2.04 -0.54
C VAL A 10 1.00 2.12 -1.97
N PHE A 11 0.24 2.74 -2.87
CA PHE A 11 0.62 2.91 -4.25
C PHE A 11 -0.03 4.16 -4.86
N GLN A 12 0.77 4.97 -5.56
CA GLN A 12 0.34 6.17 -6.23
C GLN A 12 -0.01 5.89 -7.70
N GLY A 13 -1.18 6.37 -8.12
CA GLY A 13 -1.75 6.13 -9.44
C GLY A 13 -2.63 4.88 -9.50
N VAL A 14 -3.14 4.60 -10.70
CA VAL A 14 -3.99 3.44 -10.98
C VAL A 14 -3.12 2.22 -11.22
N ALA A 15 -3.27 1.19 -10.38
CA ALA A 15 -2.50 -0.03 -10.51
C ALA A 15 -2.95 -0.85 -11.73
N SER A 16 -1.98 -1.33 -12.52
CA SER A 16 -2.25 -2.36 -13.52
C SER A 16 -2.63 -3.69 -12.84
N ARG A 17 -3.25 -4.61 -13.59
CA ARG A 17 -3.57 -5.94 -13.09
C ARG A 17 -2.38 -6.66 -12.43
N GLN A 18 -1.21 -6.60 -13.05
CA GLN A 18 0.01 -7.21 -12.51
C GLN A 18 0.44 -6.54 -11.20
N GLN A 19 0.34 -5.22 -11.12
CA GLN A 19 0.65 -4.46 -9.91
C GLN A 19 -0.36 -4.77 -8.79
N MET A 20 -1.66 -4.85 -9.11
CA MET A 20 -2.71 -5.23 -8.16
C MET A 20 -2.42 -6.58 -7.49
N TYR A 21 -2.15 -7.63 -8.28
CA TYR A 21 -1.84 -8.95 -7.70
C TYR A 21 -0.56 -8.97 -6.87
N ARG A 22 0.47 -8.21 -7.27
CA ARG A 22 1.68 -8.04 -6.45
C ARG A 22 1.40 -7.33 -5.13
N MET A 23 0.42 -6.41 -5.12
CA MET A 23 0.06 -5.68 -3.91
C MET A 23 -0.80 -6.47 -2.94
N PHE A 24 -1.59 -7.45 -3.41
CA PHE A 24 -2.38 -8.32 -2.53
C PHE A 24 -1.52 -9.05 -1.48
N ASP A 25 -0.30 -9.45 -1.83
CA ASP A 25 0.64 -10.02 -0.86
C ASP A 25 2.03 -9.38 -0.95
N ARG A 26 2.08 -8.05 -0.82
CA ARG A 26 3.35 -7.28 -0.85
C ARG A 26 4.28 -7.53 0.35
N HIS A 27 3.86 -8.37 1.31
CA HIS A 27 4.61 -8.76 2.50
C HIS A 27 4.93 -10.27 2.51
N ALA A 28 4.87 -10.94 1.35
CA ALA A 28 5.12 -12.37 1.22
C ALA A 28 6.52 -12.82 1.67
N GLN A 29 7.52 -11.92 1.63
CA GLN A 29 8.91 -12.17 2.02
C GLN A 29 9.20 -11.88 3.50
N ARG A 30 8.19 -11.56 4.31
CA ARG A 30 8.40 -11.31 5.75
C ARG A 30 8.98 -12.55 6.46
N PRO A 31 9.83 -12.36 7.49
CA PRO A 31 10.26 -13.47 8.33
C PRO A 31 9.07 -14.08 9.06
N ASN A 32 9.20 -15.35 9.48
CA ASN A 32 8.20 -16.05 10.29
C ASN A 32 6.77 -15.94 9.76
N ARG A 33 6.62 -15.98 8.43
CA ARG A 33 5.35 -15.73 7.71
C ARG A 33 4.13 -16.45 8.30
N TRP A 34 4.34 -17.65 8.86
CA TRP A 34 3.31 -18.55 9.37
C TRP A 34 3.14 -18.53 10.89
N GLU A 35 3.99 -17.83 11.62
CA GLU A 35 4.01 -17.87 13.09
C GLU A 35 3.37 -16.62 13.71
N ASP A 36 3.48 -15.46 13.06
CA ASP A 36 3.01 -14.17 13.57
C ASP A 36 1.64 -13.75 13.00
N ASP A 37 0.83 -13.06 13.81
CA ASP A 37 -0.36 -12.35 13.34
C ASP A 37 0.06 -11.21 12.40
N ALA A 38 -0.13 -11.44 11.11
CA ALA A 38 0.22 -10.48 10.08
C ALA A 38 -0.87 -9.43 9.83
N ALA A 39 -2.02 -9.51 10.52
CA ALA A 39 -3.12 -8.56 10.33
C ALA A 39 -2.68 -7.08 10.45
N PRO A 40 -1.84 -6.67 11.42
CA PRO A 40 -1.37 -5.29 11.51
C PRO A 40 -0.55 -4.81 10.30
N LEU A 41 0.07 -5.73 9.56
CA LEU A 41 0.82 -5.40 8.35
C LEU A 41 -0.14 -5.00 7.22
N TYR A 42 -1.24 -5.72 7.01
CA TYR A 42 -2.11 -5.43 5.85
C TYR A 42 -3.26 -4.49 6.19
N ALA A 43 -3.79 -4.52 7.42
CA ALA A 43 -4.93 -3.70 7.79
C ALA A 43 -4.64 -2.21 7.56
N GLY A 44 -5.57 -1.52 6.90
CA GLY A 44 -5.43 -0.09 6.61
C GLY A 44 -4.70 0.24 5.30
N GLU A 45 -4.14 -0.74 4.59
CA GLU A 45 -3.51 -0.51 3.29
C GLU A 45 -4.54 -0.36 2.18
N TRP A 46 -4.35 0.62 1.31
CA TRP A 46 -5.21 0.81 0.14
C TRP A 46 -4.49 1.40 -1.07
N PHE A 47 -5.06 1.18 -2.25
CA PHE A 47 -4.58 1.73 -3.51
C PHE A 47 -5.71 1.82 -4.55
N GLU A 48 -5.47 2.59 -5.61
CA GLU A 48 -6.42 2.73 -6.71
C GLU A 48 -6.21 1.64 -7.78
N ILE A 49 -7.30 1.16 -8.33
CA ILE A 49 -7.34 0.15 -9.40
C ILE A 49 -8.19 0.66 -10.56
N ALA A 50 -8.04 0.05 -11.73
CA ALA A 50 -8.92 0.34 -12.85
C ALA A 50 -10.29 -0.34 -12.67
N ASP A 51 -11.29 0.20 -13.36
CA ASP A 51 -12.67 -0.28 -13.40
C ASP A 51 -12.75 -1.76 -13.81
N THR A 52 -11.98 -2.14 -14.84
CA THR A 52 -11.87 -3.52 -15.33
C THR A 52 -11.40 -4.51 -14.28
N GLU A 53 -10.46 -4.11 -13.42
CA GLU A 53 -9.96 -4.94 -12.33
C GLU A 53 -10.97 -5.03 -11.18
N HIS A 54 -11.71 -3.95 -10.90
CA HIS A 54 -12.77 -3.94 -9.91
C HIS A 54 -13.89 -4.92 -10.30
N ASP A 55 -14.41 -4.81 -11.54
CA ASP A 55 -15.44 -5.69 -12.06
C ASP A 55 -14.97 -7.15 -12.14
N TYR A 56 -13.73 -7.37 -12.59
CA TYR A 56 -13.14 -8.70 -12.59
C TYR A 56 -13.11 -9.33 -11.19
N MET A 57 -12.72 -8.56 -10.16
CA MET A 57 -12.68 -9.04 -8.78
C MET A 57 -14.08 -9.25 -8.19
N PHE A 58 -15.10 -8.52 -8.67
CA PHE A 58 -16.49 -8.74 -8.30
C PHE A 58 -17.04 -10.06 -8.87
N GLU A 59 -16.66 -10.41 -10.09
CA GLU A 59 -17.18 -11.59 -10.80
C GLU A 59 -16.46 -12.91 -10.46
N ILE A 60 -15.24 -12.85 -9.90
CA ILE A 60 -14.42 -14.06 -9.70
C ILE A 60 -15.06 -15.07 -8.75
N LEU A 61 -15.64 -14.60 -7.64
CA LEU A 61 -16.29 -15.40 -6.61
C LEU A 61 -17.40 -14.58 -5.95
N PRO A 62 -18.50 -15.21 -5.47
CA PRO A 62 -19.56 -14.49 -4.77
C PRO A 62 -18.99 -13.71 -3.58
N PRO A 63 -19.24 -12.40 -3.47
CA PRO A 63 -18.74 -11.61 -2.35
C PRO A 63 -19.20 -12.14 -0.98
N LEU A 64 -18.44 -11.81 0.06
CA LEU A 64 -18.84 -12.04 1.44
C LEU A 64 -20.07 -11.19 1.78
N TRP A 65 -20.05 -9.93 1.34
CA TRP A 65 -21.17 -9.01 1.40
C TRP A 65 -21.02 -7.95 0.31
N ILE A 66 -22.16 -7.32 -0.03
CA ILE A 66 -22.24 -6.15 -0.90
C ILE A 66 -22.99 -5.07 -0.13
N ARG A 67 -22.45 -3.85 -0.10
CA ARG A 67 -23.03 -2.69 0.60
C ARG A 67 -22.85 -1.44 -0.24
N GLY A 68 -23.92 -1.00 -0.89
CA GLY A 68 -23.87 0.15 -1.79
C GLY A 68 -22.85 -0.08 -2.90
N SER A 69 -21.87 0.81 -3.01
CA SER A 69 -20.80 0.75 -4.00
C SER A 69 -19.53 0.03 -3.49
N MET A 70 -19.66 -0.87 -2.53
CA MET A 70 -18.56 -1.62 -1.93
C MET A 70 -18.89 -3.11 -1.81
N PHE A 71 -17.87 -3.95 -1.89
CA PHE A 71 -17.98 -5.37 -1.58
C PHE A 71 -16.72 -5.90 -0.93
N ALA A 72 -16.84 -6.98 -0.14
CA ALA A 72 -15.71 -7.67 0.44
C ALA A 72 -15.55 -9.08 -0.13
N MET A 73 -14.31 -9.50 -0.30
CA MET A 73 -13.98 -10.88 -0.68
C MET A 73 -14.25 -11.84 0.47
N ARG A 74 -14.58 -13.10 0.14
CA ARG A 74 -14.77 -14.17 1.13
C ARG A 74 -13.44 -14.71 1.65
N GLU A 75 -12.39 -14.60 0.84
CA GLU A 75 -11.06 -15.06 1.15
C GLU A 75 -10.37 -14.07 2.09
N PHE A 76 -10.09 -14.53 3.30
CA PHE A 76 -9.31 -13.75 4.27
C PHE A 76 -7.82 -13.96 3.98
N LEU A 77 -7.07 -12.86 4.01
CA LEU A 77 -5.63 -12.89 3.82
C LEU A 77 -4.92 -13.40 5.08
N THR A 78 -5.35 -12.91 6.24
CA THR A 78 -4.83 -13.29 7.55
C THR A 78 -5.82 -12.87 8.63
N GLY A 79 -6.06 -13.72 9.62
CA GLY A 79 -7.04 -13.46 10.68
C GLY A 79 -8.40 -12.99 10.13
N SER A 80 -8.81 -11.79 10.52
CA SER A 80 -10.05 -11.12 10.08
C SER A 80 -9.83 -10.06 9.00
N VAL A 81 -8.63 -9.97 8.41
CA VAL A 81 -8.31 -9.03 7.32
C VAL A 81 -8.67 -9.63 5.97
N THR A 82 -9.48 -8.89 5.21
CA THR A 82 -9.87 -9.27 3.84
C THR A 82 -9.81 -8.07 2.89
N SER A 83 -9.77 -8.35 1.59
CA SER A 83 -9.89 -7.37 0.52
C SER A 83 -11.29 -6.79 0.48
N VAL A 84 -11.37 -5.46 0.51
CA VAL A 84 -12.58 -4.69 0.29
C VAL A 84 -12.37 -3.80 -0.93
N PHE A 85 -13.35 -3.80 -1.82
CA PHE A 85 -13.34 -3.02 -3.05
C PHE A 85 -14.36 -1.88 -2.94
N PHE A 86 -14.00 -0.73 -3.49
CA PHE A 86 -14.77 0.50 -3.39
C PHE A 86 -14.92 1.14 -4.78
N ALA A 87 -16.14 1.48 -5.17
CA ALA A 87 -16.44 2.39 -6.25
C ALA A 87 -16.90 3.74 -5.66
N LEU A 88 -16.03 4.74 -5.68
CA LEU A 88 -16.23 6.01 -4.97
C LEU A 88 -16.32 7.17 -5.95
N ARG A 89 -17.29 8.06 -5.75
CA ARG A 89 -17.40 9.30 -6.53
C ARG A 89 -16.52 10.38 -5.91
N ILE A 90 -15.47 10.78 -6.62
CA ILE A 90 -14.50 11.80 -6.23
C ILE A 90 -14.36 12.77 -7.40
N ASP A 91 -14.46 14.09 -7.14
CA ASP A 91 -14.45 15.15 -8.16
C ASP A 91 -15.42 14.90 -9.33
N GLY A 92 -16.60 14.33 -9.04
CA GLY A 92 -17.65 14.05 -10.02
C GLY A 92 -17.46 12.76 -10.84
N VAL A 93 -16.33 12.06 -10.69
CA VAL A 93 -16.02 10.83 -11.42
C VAL A 93 -16.02 9.63 -10.48
N ILE A 94 -16.47 8.47 -10.95
CA ILE A 94 -16.35 7.20 -10.20
C ILE A 94 -14.92 6.69 -10.38
N ARG A 95 -14.24 6.44 -9.26
CA ARG A 95 -12.90 5.85 -9.19
C ARG A 95 -12.96 4.58 -8.34
N HIS A 96 -12.08 3.63 -8.64
CA HIS A 96 -12.12 2.30 -8.04
C HIS A 96 -10.90 2.05 -7.16
N PHE A 97 -11.12 1.47 -5.99
CA PHE A 97 -10.07 1.25 -5.00
C PHE A 97 -10.16 -0.14 -4.42
N HIS A 98 -9.01 -0.63 -3.98
CA HIS A 98 -8.87 -1.79 -3.12
C HIS A 98 -8.31 -1.34 -1.78
N GLY A 99 -8.79 -1.93 -0.69
CA GLY A 99 -8.18 -1.79 0.62
C GLY A 99 -8.31 -3.06 1.46
N TYR A 100 -7.33 -3.29 2.33
CA TYR A 100 -7.37 -4.33 3.33
C TYR A 100 -8.02 -3.81 4.61
N CYS A 101 -9.16 -4.42 4.97
CA CYS A 101 -9.91 -4.06 6.17
C CYS A 101 -9.96 -5.24 7.13
N ASP A 102 -9.66 -4.98 8.40
CA ASP A 102 -9.92 -5.91 9.49
C ASP A 102 -11.42 -5.87 9.83
N LEU A 103 -12.15 -6.93 9.50
CA LEU A 103 -13.60 -7.00 9.72
C LEU A 103 -14.00 -7.29 11.17
N SER A 104 -13.04 -7.57 12.06
CA SER A 104 -13.31 -7.61 13.50
C SER A 104 -13.64 -6.21 14.04
N ASP A 105 -13.09 -5.17 13.41
CA ASP A 105 -13.45 -3.78 13.64
C ASP A 105 -14.57 -3.34 12.69
N ARG A 106 -15.76 -3.17 13.27
CA ARG A 106 -16.99 -2.79 12.54
C ARG A 106 -16.90 -1.46 11.79
N GLN A 107 -15.96 -0.59 12.15
CA GLN A 107 -15.76 0.72 11.53
C GLN A 107 -14.61 0.76 10.52
N ALA A 108 -13.80 -0.30 10.39
CA ALA A 108 -12.61 -0.30 9.54
C ALA A 108 -12.91 0.08 8.08
N VAL A 109 -13.96 -0.52 7.50
CA VAL A 109 -14.39 -0.27 6.11
C VAL A 109 -14.81 1.19 5.91
N GLU A 110 -15.56 1.74 6.87
CA GLU A 110 -16.09 3.09 6.76
C GLU A 110 -14.98 4.13 6.95
N ARG A 111 -14.06 3.92 7.90
CA ARG A 111 -12.89 4.79 8.06
C ARG A 111 -11.98 4.76 6.82
N MET A 112 -11.78 3.58 6.23
CA MET A 112 -11.07 3.44 4.95
C MET A 112 -11.74 4.26 3.85
N ARG A 113 -13.06 4.14 3.71
CA ARG A 113 -13.85 4.89 2.72
C ARG A 113 -13.67 6.40 2.87
N VAL A 114 -13.77 6.91 4.11
CA VAL A 114 -13.60 8.34 4.41
C VAL A 114 -12.17 8.79 4.10
N GLU A 115 -11.15 8.06 4.56
CA GLU A 115 -9.74 8.41 4.32
C GLU A 115 -9.42 8.45 2.82
N ILE A 116 -9.92 7.49 2.02
CA ILE A 116 -9.73 7.50 0.56
C ILE A 116 -10.35 8.77 -0.03
N ILE A 117 -11.59 9.10 0.31
CA ILE A 117 -12.27 10.29 -0.23
C ILE A 117 -11.52 11.57 0.17
N GLU A 118 -11.17 11.71 1.44
CA GLU A 118 -10.45 12.89 1.94
C GLU A 118 -9.08 13.03 1.29
N ARG A 119 -8.32 11.93 1.18
CA ARG A 119 -6.98 11.93 0.58
C ARG A 119 -7.02 12.21 -0.92
N GLU A 120 -7.99 11.65 -1.63
CA GLU A 120 -8.11 11.75 -3.07
C GLU A 120 -8.84 13.01 -3.54
N SER A 121 -9.57 13.70 -2.69
CA SER A 121 -10.21 14.98 -3.01
C SER A 121 -9.28 16.20 -2.78
N ARG A 122 -8.04 15.99 -2.32
CA ARG A 122 -7.09 17.08 -2.09
C ARG A 122 -6.75 17.80 -3.42
N PRO A 123 -6.74 19.14 -3.46
CA PRO A 123 -6.38 19.91 -4.67
C PRO A 123 -4.96 19.60 -5.16
N VAL A 124 -4.02 19.45 -4.22
CA VAL A 124 -2.65 19.00 -4.49
C VAL A 124 -2.49 17.61 -3.89
N ARG A 125 -2.34 16.60 -4.75
CA ARG A 125 -2.22 15.19 -4.34
C ARG A 125 -0.77 14.76 -4.11
N ALA A 126 0.06 15.65 -3.56
CA ALA A 126 1.45 15.33 -3.29
C ALA A 126 1.58 14.22 -2.24
N MET A 127 2.45 13.25 -2.54
CA MET A 127 2.74 12.16 -1.61
C MET A 127 3.50 12.67 -0.39
N SER A 128 3.06 12.27 0.80
CA SER A 128 3.85 12.40 2.03
C SER A 128 5.13 11.56 1.94
N ARG A 129 6.07 11.76 2.88
CA ARG A 129 7.28 10.91 2.93
C ARG A 129 6.91 9.44 3.11
N GLU A 130 5.94 9.15 3.98
CA GLU A 130 5.43 7.79 4.23
C GLU A 130 4.83 7.20 2.95
N GLU A 131 3.95 7.94 2.26
CA GLU A 131 3.36 7.46 0.99
C GLU A 131 4.43 7.18 -0.08
N ARG A 132 5.50 7.98 -0.13
CA ARG A 132 6.64 7.73 -1.03
C ARG A 132 7.36 6.43 -0.66
N LEU A 133 7.62 6.20 0.62
CA LEU A 133 8.25 4.96 1.09
C LEU A 133 7.37 3.75 0.78
N GLU A 134 6.06 3.85 1.02
CA GLU A 134 5.12 2.78 0.69
C GLU A 134 5.06 2.52 -0.81
N HIS A 135 5.03 3.57 -1.64
CA HIS A 135 5.04 3.41 -3.09
C HIS A 135 6.34 2.80 -3.59
N ILE A 136 7.49 3.26 -3.10
CA ILE A 136 8.81 2.68 -3.40
C ILE A 136 8.83 1.20 -3.03
N TRP A 137 8.35 0.85 -1.84
CA TRP A 137 8.23 -0.54 -1.43
C TRP A 137 7.39 -1.33 -2.44
N SER A 138 6.18 -0.87 -2.74
CA SER A 138 5.22 -1.55 -3.62
C SER A 138 5.71 -1.70 -5.08
N MET A 139 6.50 -0.75 -5.60
CA MET A 139 7.01 -0.79 -6.97
C MET A 139 8.36 -1.52 -7.10
N THR A 140 9.08 -1.71 -6.00
CA THR A 140 10.36 -2.44 -6.01
C THR A 140 10.09 -3.92 -6.20
N ALA A 141 10.79 -4.56 -7.16
CA ALA A 141 10.62 -5.99 -7.38
C ALA A 141 11.16 -6.79 -6.18
N ASP A 142 10.57 -7.98 -5.98
CA ASP A 142 10.81 -8.81 -4.81
C ASP A 142 12.29 -9.19 -4.62
N ASP A 143 13.07 -9.31 -5.69
CA ASP A 143 14.51 -9.60 -5.60
C ASP A 143 15.36 -8.42 -5.07
N TYR A 144 14.79 -7.22 -5.01
CA TYR A 144 15.47 -5.99 -4.61
C TYR A 144 14.90 -5.35 -3.35
N ARG A 145 13.96 -6.02 -2.68
CA ARG A 145 13.38 -5.60 -1.41
C ARG A 145 13.32 -6.80 -0.45
N GLY A 146 13.12 -6.55 0.83
CA GLY A 146 13.00 -7.62 1.80
C GLY A 146 12.88 -7.12 3.22
N TYR A 147 13.28 -7.98 4.15
CA TYR A 147 13.26 -7.68 5.57
C TYR A 147 14.65 -7.87 6.16
N ALA A 148 15.01 -7.02 7.11
CA ALA A 148 16.26 -7.12 7.85
C ALA A 148 16.28 -8.42 8.67
N GLY A 149 17.16 -9.34 8.29
CA GLY A 149 17.39 -10.62 8.98
C GLY A 149 18.50 -10.57 10.03
N GLU A 150 19.02 -11.73 10.41
CA GLU A 150 19.96 -11.89 11.54
C GLU A 150 21.26 -11.08 11.42
N ARG A 151 21.69 -10.75 10.20
CA ARG A 151 22.89 -9.96 9.90
C ARG A 151 22.76 -8.48 10.30
N TRP A 152 21.54 -8.01 10.56
CA TRP A 152 21.28 -6.66 11.04
C TRP A 152 21.32 -6.58 12.58
N PRO A 153 21.63 -5.40 13.16
CA PRO A 153 21.43 -5.15 14.58
C PRO A 153 20.02 -5.55 15.03
N GLU A 154 19.88 -6.04 16.26
CA GLU A 154 18.62 -6.59 16.77
C GLU A 154 17.44 -5.61 16.63
N GLU A 155 17.67 -4.33 16.94
CA GLU A 155 16.73 -3.21 16.78
C GLU A 155 16.25 -2.96 15.33
N SER A 156 16.97 -3.50 14.35
CA SER A 156 16.66 -3.35 12.93
C SER A 156 15.97 -4.57 12.35
N ARG A 157 16.00 -5.72 13.03
CA ARG A 157 15.43 -6.97 12.52
C ARG A 157 13.92 -6.82 12.29
N GLY A 158 13.42 -7.42 11.22
CA GLY A 158 12.01 -7.33 10.83
C GLY A 158 11.59 -5.99 10.20
N LYS A 159 12.48 -4.99 10.10
CA LYS A 159 12.23 -3.77 9.33
C LYS A 159 12.40 -4.02 7.83
N ARG A 160 11.69 -3.26 7.01
CA ARG A 160 11.76 -3.35 5.55
C ARG A 160 13.11 -2.85 5.04
N THR A 161 13.68 -3.55 4.07
CA THR A 161 14.97 -3.22 3.42
C THR A 161 14.80 -3.08 1.91
N ILE A 162 15.62 -2.24 1.30
CA ILE A 162 15.69 -2.06 -0.15
C ILE A 162 17.13 -2.07 -0.64
N MET A 163 17.34 -2.66 -1.81
CA MET A 163 18.62 -2.64 -2.50
C MET A 163 18.75 -1.34 -3.31
N LEU A 164 19.81 -0.59 -3.01
CA LEU A 164 20.23 0.59 -3.74
C LEU A 164 21.38 0.24 -4.69
N TYR A 165 21.31 0.73 -5.92
CA TYR A 165 22.38 0.56 -6.89
C TYR A 165 23.22 1.85 -6.94
N GLY A 166 24.46 1.79 -6.46
CA GLY A 166 25.39 2.91 -6.44
C GLY A 166 26.21 3.08 -7.73
N GLY A 167 25.90 2.34 -8.80
CA GLY A 167 26.72 2.32 -10.00
C GLY A 167 28.08 1.68 -9.72
N GLN A 168 29.15 2.49 -9.76
CA GLN A 168 30.54 2.03 -9.60
C GLN A 168 30.87 1.54 -8.19
N THR A 169 30.12 1.98 -7.17
CA THR A 169 30.30 1.56 -5.77
C THR A 169 29.60 0.24 -5.42
N GLY A 170 28.89 -0.38 -6.38
CA GLY A 170 28.16 -1.62 -6.18
C GLY A 170 26.75 -1.43 -5.61
N SER A 171 26.15 -2.54 -5.16
CA SER A 171 24.82 -2.54 -4.54
C SER A 171 24.91 -2.50 -3.02
N THR A 172 24.13 -1.62 -2.40
CA THR A 172 24.05 -1.50 -0.94
C THR A 172 22.64 -1.83 -0.47
N LEU A 173 22.52 -2.60 0.62
CA LEU A 173 21.24 -2.85 1.28
C LEU A 173 21.01 -1.81 2.37
N LYS A 174 19.84 -1.18 2.39
CA LYS A 174 19.48 -0.13 3.37
C LYS A 174 18.10 -0.39 3.96
N LEU A 175 17.85 0.06 5.19
CA LEU A 175 16.48 0.11 5.73
C LEU A 175 15.64 1.10 4.92
N LEU A 176 14.40 0.74 4.61
CA LEU A 176 13.49 1.59 3.83
C LEU A 176 13.24 2.93 4.54
N ASP A 177 13.09 2.91 5.86
CA ASP A 177 12.78 4.10 6.64
C ASP A 177 13.97 5.08 6.72
N ASP A 178 15.20 4.58 6.48
CA ASP A 178 16.44 5.35 6.52
C ASP A 178 16.78 6.03 5.18
N LEU A 179 15.95 5.84 4.14
CA LEU A 179 16.18 6.49 2.85
C LEU A 179 16.20 8.02 3.01
N SER A 180 17.23 8.66 2.45
CA SER A 180 17.29 10.13 2.38
C SER A 180 16.28 10.66 1.36
N ASP A 181 15.97 11.95 1.43
CA ASP A 181 15.05 12.57 0.45
C ASP A 181 15.56 12.46 -0.99
N ASP A 182 16.89 12.54 -1.19
CA ASP A 182 17.51 12.36 -2.51
C ASP A 182 17.39 10.92 -3.02
N GLU A 183 17.57 9.92 -2.15
CA GLU A 183 17.39 8.51 -2.50
C GLU A 183 15.92 8.20 -2.81
N ILE A 184 14.99 8.76 -2.02
CA ILE A 184 13.54 8.68 -2.27
C ILE A 184 13.23 9.29 -3.64
N ALA A 185 13.69 10.50 -3.91
CA ALA A 185 13.47 11.17 -5.19
C ALA A 185 14.06 10.36 -6.36
N ALA A 186 15.25 9.78 -6.22
CA ALA A 186 15.87 8.96 -7.27
C ALA A 186 15.05 7.69 -7.59
N LYS A 187 14.43 7.07 -6.59
CA LYS A 187 13.63 5.85 -6.72
C LYS A 187 12.22 6.08 -7.27
N LEU A 188 11.68 7.29 -7.13
CA LEU A 188 10.36 7.62 -7.66
C LEU A 188 10.41 7.81 -9.20
N PRO A 189 9.33 7.43 -9.93
CA PRO A 189 9.16 7.81 -11.34
C PRO A 189 9.27 9.32 -11.51
N VAL A 190 9.82 9.80 -12.64
CA VAL A 190 10.08 11.24 -12.89
C VAL A 190 8.85 12.11 -12.62
N GLN A 191 7.66 11.65 -13.01
CA GLN A 191 6.40 12.36 -12.79
C GLN A 191 6.01 12.48 -11.31
N LEU A 192 6.61 11.68 -10.43
CA LEU A 192 6.38 11.63 -8.98
C LEU A 192 7.55 12.22 -8.17
N ARG A 193 8.66 12.59 -8.81
CA ARG A 193 9.84 13.18 -8.15
C ARG A 193 9.61 14.63 -7.70
N HIS A 194 8.83 15.36 -8.48
CA HIS A 194 8.56 16.77 -8.26
C HIS A 194 7.05 17.01 -8.37
N LEU A 195 6.49 17.68 -7.37
CA LEU A 195 5.23 18.40 -7.49
C LEU A 195 5.50 19.87 -7.18
N PRO A 196 4.74 20.81 -7.77
CA PRO A 196 5.09 22.22 -7.77
C PRO A 196 5.32 22.68 -6.34
N SER A 197 6.44 23.38 -6.09
CA SER A 197 6.57 24.15 -4.86
C SER A 197 5.29 24.97 -4.69
N PRO A 198 4.70 25.03 -3.48
CA PRO A 198 3.67 26.02 -3.23
C PRO A 198 4.29 27.36 -3.60
N ILE A 199 3.75 28.01 -4.65
CA ILE A 199 4.07 29.41 -4.91
C ILE A 199 3.66 30.10 -3.62
N ALA A 200 4.66 30.60 -2.89
CA ALA A 200 4.43 31.38 -1.69
C ALA A 200 3.47 32.52 -2.04
N ALA A 201 2.35 32.58 -1.32
CA ALA A 201 1.40 33.68 -1.39
C ALA A 201 2.03 34.95 -0.81
#